data_AF-A9D653-F1
#
_entry.id   AF-A9D653-F1
#
_cell.length_a   1.000
_cell.length_b   1.000
_cell.length_c   1.000
_cell.angle_alpha   90.00
_cell.angle_beta   90.00
_cell.angle_gamma   90.00
#
_symmetry.space_group_name_H-M   'P 1'
#
loop_
_entity.id
_entity.type
_entity.pdbx_description
1 polymer ?
#
loop_
_entity_poly.entity_id
_entity_poly.type
_entity_poly.pdbx_seq_one_letter_code
_entity_poly.pdbx_strand_id
1 'polypeptide(L)'
;MTWLHTWVGLLVCWILLVVFFAGSMSYFRHEISLWTKPELHLGTFQHYQANKLGKQLASGQTFLNERTDNARDWRIYLPTERRPYLSYGWQNQPQAGQRRGEYHELIVKADSEEMIGEVRESKGGDFFYRLHFDLHYIPAQFARWIVGFCTMFMLVALISGMVIHKRIFKDFFSFRPNKGNRSWLDAHNISSVMALPYHLMITYTGLFMYMPWR
;
A
#
# COMPACT_ATOMS: atom_id res chain seq x y z
N MET A 1 -1.19 -25.86 -28.28
CA MET A 1 -1.55 -25.75 -26.84
C MET A 1 -0.46 -25.10 -26.00
N THR A 2 0.82 -25.50 -26.13
CA THR A 2 1.94 -24.90 -25.38
C THR A 2 2.20 -23.41 -25.67
N TRP A 3 2.12 -22.98 -26.94
CA TRP A 3 2.36 -21.57 -27.32
C TRP A 3 1.44 -20.59 -26.59
N LEU A 4 0.13 -20.83 -26.60
CA LEU A 4 -0.86 -19.96 -25.95
C LEU A 4 -0.66 -19.94 -24.43
N HIS A 5 -0.34 -21.09 -23.83
CA HIS A 5 -0.02 -21.20 -22.41
C HIS A 5 1.22 -20.37 -22.03
N THR A 6 2.29 -20.42 -22.84
CA THR A 6 3.51 -19.65 -22.60
C THR A 6 3.27 -18.15 -22.66
N TRP A 7 2.60 -17.65 -23.69
CA TRP A 7 2.39 -16.21 -23.85
C TRP A 7 1.39 -15.64 -22.84
N VAL A 8 0.29 -16.36 -22.57
CA VAL A 8 -0.67 -15.93 -21.55
C VAL A 8 -0.04 -15.96 -20.16
N GLY A 9 0.71 -17.02 -19.83
CA GLY A 9 1.43 -17.12 -18.56
C GLY A 9 2.47 -16.01 -18.40
N LEU A 10 3.23 -15.71 -19.45
CA LEU A 10 4.22 -14.62 -19.45
C LEU A 10 3.57 -13.26 -19.21
N LEU A 11 2.46 -12.96 -19.90
CA LEU A 11 1.73 -11.70 -19.73
C LEU A 11 1.18 -11.55 -18.31
N VAL A 12 0.53 -12.59 -17.79
CA VAL A 12 0.00 -12.59 -16.41
C VAL A 12 1.15 -12.42 -15.40
N CYS A 13 2.28 -13.08 -15.62
CA CYS A 13 3.47 -12.96 -14.77
C CYS A 13 4.00 -11.53 -14.73
N TRP A 14 4.07 -10.82 -15.86
CA TRP A 14 4.50 -9.42 -15.90
C TRP A 14 3.59 -8.49 -15.09
N ILE A 15 2.27 -8.68 -15.20
CA ILE A 15 1.31 -7.87 -14.44
C ILE A 15 1.46 -8.16 -12.94
N LEU A 16 1.51 -9.44 -12.55
CA LEU A 16 1.69 -9.85 -11.17
C LEU A 16 3.02 -9.34 -10.58
N LEU A 17 4.09 -9.30 -11.37
CA LEU A 17 5.37 -8.75 -10.96
C LEU A 17 5.23 -7.27 -10.57
N VAL A 18 4.60 -6.45 -11.42
CA VAL A 18 4.37 -5.03 -11.12
C VAL A 18 3.48 -4.87 -9.89
N VAL A 19 2.41 -5.65 -9.78
CA VAL A 19 1.50 -5.62 -8.64
C VAL A 19 2.24 -5.99 -7.34
N PHE A 20 3.01 -7.08 -7.31
CA PHE A 20 3.74 -7.48 -6.10
C PHE A 20 4.87 -6.53 -5.74
N PHE A 21 5.57 -5.97 -6.73
CA PHE A 21 6.57 -4.95 -6.51
C PHE A 21 5.94 -3.70 -5.87
N ALA A 22 4.86 -3.18 -6.46
CA ALA A 22 4.14 -2.04 -5.93
C ALA A 22 3.53 -2.32 -4.55
N GLY A 23 3.02 -3.53 -4.33
CA GLY A 23 2.50 -3.99 -3.04
C GLY A 23 3.57 -3.99 -1.96
N SER A 24 4.75 -4.53 -2.27
CA SER A 24 5.92 -4.52 -1.37
C SER A 24 6.32 -3.09 -0.98
N MET A 25 6.39 -2.18 -1.95
CA MET A 25 6.69 -0.75 -1.69
C MET A 25 5.60 -0.05 -0.87
N SER A 26 4.34 -0.49 -0.99
CA SER A 26 3.21 0.10 -0.27
C SER A 26 3.27 -0.12 1.25
N TYR A 27 4.03 -1.10 1.73
CA TYR A 27 4.29 -1.25 3.17
C TYR A 27 5.05 -0.05 3.75
N PHE A 28 5.88 0.59 2.93
CA PHE A 28 6.67 1.78 3.26
C PHE A 28 6.01 3.07 2.76
N ARG A 29 4.68 3.04 2.56
CA ARG A 29 3.93 4.17 1.98
C ARG A 29 4.19 5.48 2.72
N HIS A 30 4.21 5.45 4.04
CA HIS A 30 4.29 6.66 4.86
C HIS A 30 5.72 7.21 4.85
N GLU A 31 6.69 6.32 4.93
CA GLU A 31 8.12 6.57 4.94
C GLU A 31 8.57 7.15 3.59
N ILE A 32 8.12 6.56 2.47
CA ILE A 32 8.37 7.09 1.12
C ILE A 32 7.69 8.46 0.97
N SER A 33 6.44 8.60 1.39
CA SER A 33 5.74 9.89 1.33
C SER A 33 6.44 10.97 2.15
N LEU A 34 6.93 10.63 3.35
CA LEU A 34 7.70 11.52 4.20
C LEU A 34 9.04 11.88 3.56
N TRP A 35 9.74 10.91 2.99
CA TRP A 35 11.03 11.12 2.32
C TRP A 35 10.92 12.09 1.14
N THR A 36 9.80 12.06 0.41
CA THR A 36 9.56 12.99 -0.71
C THR A 36 9.16 14.41 -0.27
N LYS A 37 9.02 14.68 1.02
CA LYS A 37 8.57 15.97 1.59
C LYS A 37 9.63 16.51 2.57
N PRO A 38 10.75 17.04 2.06
CA PRO A 38 11.85 17.52 2.90
C PRO A 38 11.46 18.67 3.84
N GLU A 39 10.41 19.42 3.50
CA GLU A 39 9.85 20.49 4.34
C GLU A 39 9.40 19.97 5.72
N LEU A 40 9.09 18.68 5.81
CA LEU A 40 8.67 18.02 7.04
C LEU A 40 9.83 17.44 7.85
N HIS A 41 11.07 17.57 7.40
CA HIS A 41 12.22 17.03 8.14
C HIS A 41 12.80 18.05 9.12
N LEU A 42 12.40 19.32 9.00
CA LEU A 42 12.90 20.42 9.84
C LEU A 42 11.83 20.91 10.81
N GLY A 43 11.98 20.54 12.08
CA GLY A 43 11.20 21.13 13.18
C GLY A 43 9.73 20.75 13.24
N THR A 44 9.27 19.74 12.49
CA THR A 44 7.90 19.19 12.60
C THR A 44 7.85 17.84 13.30
N PHE A 45 8.99 17.18 13.51
CA PHE A 45 9.03 15.86 14.14
C PHE A 45 8.65 15.93 15.61
N GLN A 46 7.55 15.27 15.94
CA GLN A 46 6.95 15.21 17.26
C GLN A 46 6.67 13.76 17.64
N HIS A 47 6.70 13.49 18.94
CA HIS A 47 6.35 12.19 19.50
C HIS A 47 5.09 12.34 20.34
N TYR A 48 4.29 11.28 20.40
CA TYR A 48 3.12 11.27 21.26
C TYR A 48 3.54 11.46 22.72
N GLN A 49 2.92 12.44 23.39
CA GLN A 49 3.20 12.79 24.77
C GLN A 49 1.87 12.99 25.52
N ALA A 50 1.55 12.07 26.43
CA ALA A 50 0.26 12.05 27.13
C ALA A 50 -0.02 13.35 27.91
N ASN A 51 1.02 13.96 28.47
CA ASN A 51 0.93 15.23 29.19
C ASN A 51 0.61 16.44 28.30
N LYS A 52 0.88 16.38 27.00
CA LYS A 52 0.59 17.45 26.03
C LYS A 52 -0.74 17.27 25.30
N LEU A 53 -1.34 16.07 25.37
CA LEU A 53 -2.53 15.70 24.61
C LEU A 53 -3.69 16.69 24.81
N GLY A 54 -3.99 17.06 26.06
CA GLY A 54 -5.08 17.99 26.36
C GLY A 54 -4.88 19.36 25.70
N LYS A 55 -3.65 19.89 25.75
CA LYS A 55 -3.31 21.16 25.10
C LYS A 55 -3.40 21.05 23.57
N GLN A 56 -2.86 19.98 22.99
CA GLN A 56 -2.88 19.76 21.53
C GLN A 56 -4.30 19.64 20.99
N LEU A 57 -5.18 18.91 21.69
CA LEU A 57 -6.59 18.78 21.29
C LEU A 57 -7.33 20.11 21.43
N ALA A 58 -7.15 20.83 22.54
CA ALA A 58 -7.78 22.13 22.74
C ALA A 58 -7.34 23.14 21.67
N SER A 59 -6.03 23.27 21.41
CA SER A 59 -5.50 24.16 20.37
C SER A 59 -6.00 23.77 18.98
N GLY A 60 -6.00 22.47 18.64
CA GLY A 60 -6.50 21.99 17.35
C GLY A 60 -7.99 22.22 17.17
N GLN A 61 -8.80 22.00 18.22
CA GLN A 61 -10.23 22.25 18.19
C GLN A 61 -10.55 23.74 18.03
N THR A 62 -9.88 24.63 18.77
CA THR A 62 -10.03 26.08 18.60
C THR A 62 -9.67 26.51 17.18
N PHE A 63 -8.51 26.09 16.68
CA PHE A 63 -8.05 26.40 15.33
C PHE A 63 -9.03 25.94 14.25
N LEU A 64 -9.51 24.69 14.35
CA LEU A 64 -10.46 24.14 13.38
C LEU A 64 -11.81 24.84 13.46
N ASN A 65 -12.32 25.15 14.66
CA ASN A 65 -13.58 25.87 14.80
C ASN A 65 -13.52 27.27 14.16
N GLU A 66 -12.41 28.00 14.30
CA GLU A 66 -12.24 29.33 13.71
C GLU A 66 -12.11 29.30 12.19
N ARG A 67 -11.57 28.20 11.61
CA ARG A 67 -11.24 28.12 10.18
C ARG A 67 -12.28 27.38 9.35
N THR A 68 -13.15 26.58 9.98
CA THR A 68 -13.95 25.55 9.30
C THR A 68 -15.46 25.68 9.49
N ASP A 69 -15.98 26.91 9.57
CA ASP A 69 -17.42 27.20 9.73
C ASP A 69 -18.35 26.45 8.76
N ASN A 70 -17.86 26.06 7.58
CA ASN A 70 -18.62 25.31 6.57
C ASN A 70 -17.88 24.06 6.06
N ALA A 71 -17.03 23.45 6.88
CA ALA A 71 -16.45 22.16 6.55
C ALA A 71 -17.46 21.03 6.79
N ARG A 72 -17.37 19.98 5.96
CA ARG A 72 -18.15 18.76 6.14
C ARG A 72 -17.71 17.99 7.39
N ASP A 73 -16.40 17.90 7.58
CA ASP A 73 -15.76 17.22 8.70
C ASP A 73 -14.32 17.71 8.87
N TRP A 74 -13.83 17.63 10.11
CA TRP A 74 -12.44 17.92 10.46
C TRP A 74 -11.85 16.81 11.30
N ARG A 75 -10.52 16.70 11.29
CA ARG A 75 -9.75 15.67 11.99
C ARG A 75 -8.47 16.26 12.57
N ILE A 76 -8.12 15.79 13.75
CA ILE A 76 -6.83 16.04 14.38
C ILE A 76 -6.02 14.75 14.31
N TYR A 77 -4.86 14.80 13.68
CA TYR A 77 -3.95 13.66 13.57
C TYR A 77 -2.80 13.83 14.57
N LEU A 78 -2.80 12.99 15.59
CA LEU A 78 -1.73 12.97 16.58
C LEU A 78 -0.45 12.33 16.00
N PRO A 79 0.73 12.72 16.51
CA PRO A 79 1.98 12.11 16.08
C PRO A 79 2.01 10.61 16.36
N THR A 80 2.45 9.84 15.38
CA THR A 80 2.67 8.39 15.45
C THR A 80 4.06 8.05 14.90
N GLU A 81 4.54 6.82 15.06
CA GLU A 81 5.85 6.42 14.51
C GLU A 81 5.94 6.60 12.98
N ARG A 82 4.85 6.34 12.25
CA ARG A 82 4.82 6.45 10.77
C ARG A 82 4.47 7.85 10.27
N ARG A 83 3.79 8.66 11.08
CA ARG A 83 3.52 10.09 10.81
C ARG A 83 3.97 10.87 12.03
N PRO A 84 5.27 11.20 12.14
CA PRO A 84 5.84 11.78 13.35
C PRO A 84 5.56 13.29 13.43
N TYR A 85 4.33 13.75 13.14
CA TYR A 85 3.97 15.16 13.21
C TYR A 85 2.50 15.31 13.58
N LEU A 86 2.17 16.40 14.25
CA LEU A 86 0.80 16.80 14.53
C LEU A 86 0.24 17.51 13.30
N SER A 87 -0.94 17.13 12.84
CA SER A 87 -1.61 17.83 11.75
C SER A 87 -3.11 18.00 11.97
N TYR A 88 -3.64 19.08 11.42
CA TYR A 88 -5.06 19.40 11.43
C TYR A 88 -5.56 19.36 9.99
N GLY A 89 -6.55 18.51 9.74
CA GLY A 89 -7.13 18.33 8.41
C GLY A 89 -8.62 18.62 8.41
N TRP A 90 -9.13 19.20 7.32
CA TRP A 90 -10.56 19.40 7.13
C TRP A 90 -10.95 19.16 5.68
N GLN A 91 -12.22 18.80 5.49
CA GLN A 91 -12.81 18.58 4.19
C GLN A 91 -13.92 19.61 3.96
N ASN A 92 -13.83 20.35 2.86
CA ASN A 92 -14.89 21.27 2.44
C ASN A 92 -16.13 20.49 1.98
N GLN A 93 -17.27 21.16 1.94
CA GLN A 93 -18.48 20.59 1.35
C GLN A 93 -18.22 20.20 -0.13
N PRO A 94 -18.76 19.07 -0.60
CA PRO A 94 -18.64 18.70 -2.01
C PRO A 94 -19.36 19.72 -2.89
N GLN A 95 -18.68 20.13 -3.97
CA GLN A 95 -19.32 20.94 -5.02
C GLN A 95 -20.32 20.08 -5.81
N ALA A 96 -21.27 20.73 -6.49
CA ALA A 96 -22.28 20.04 -7.29
C ALA A 96 -21.62 19.08 -8.32
N GLY A 97 -21.98 17.79 -8.27
CA GLY A 97 -21.43 16.75 -9.13
C GLY A 97 -20.17 16.04 -8.59
N GLN A 98 -19.59 16.48 -7.47
CA GLN A 98 -18.45 15.80 -6.83
C GLN A 98 -18.92 14.94 -5.66
N ARG A 99 -18.31 13.75 -5.50
CA ARG A 99 -18.61 12.84 -4.36
C ARG A 99 -17.97 13.31 -3.05
N ARG A 100 -16.86 14.03 -3.12
CA ARG A 100 -16.04 14.48 -1.99
C ARG A 100 -15.53 15.89 -2.30
N GLY A 101 -15.56 16.78 -1.29
CA GLY A 101 -14.97 18.11 -1.40
C GLY A 101 -13.45 18.08 -1.23
N GLU A 102 -12.83 19.22 -1.48
CA GLU A 102 -11.39 19.41 -1.32
C GLU A 102 -10.95 19.16 0.13
N TYR A 103 -9.81 18.49 0.28
CA TYR A 103 -9.22 18.18 1.57
C TYR A 103 -7.97 19.02 1.78
N HIS A 104 -7.90 19.69 2.91
CA HIS A 104 -6.75 20.48 3.33
C HIS A 104 -6.14 19.88 4.59
N GLU A 105 -4.82 19.96 4.71
CA GLU A 105 -4.07 19.51 5.89
C GLU A 105 -2.97 20.51 6.20
N LEU A 106 -2.90 20.96 7.44
CA LEU A 106 -1.87 21.84 7.96
C LEU A 106 -1.07 21.11 9.02
N ILE A 107 0.25 21.23 8.96
CA ILE A 107 1.17 20.52 9.85
C ILE A 107 1.73 21.49 10.87
N VAL A 108 1.68 21.12 12.15
CA VAL A 108 2.13 21.97 13.26
C VAL A 108 3.62 21.75 13.50
N LYS A 109 4.39 22.83 13.64
CA LYS A 109 5.79 22.73 14.07
C LYS A 109 5.89 22.24 15.51
N ALA A 110 6.99 21.59 15.85
CA ALA A 110 7.22 20.99 17.17
C ALA A 110 7.51 22.05 18.25
N ASP A 111 8.24 23.09 17.87
CA ASP A 111 8.76 24.11 18.79
C ASP A 111 7.98 25.43 18.76
N SER A 112 6.99 25.56 17.86
CA SER A 112 6.16 26.74 17.73
C SER A 112 4.71 26.38 17.40
N GLU A 113 3.79 27.31 17.66
CA GLU A 113 2.38 27.19 17.21
C GLU A 113 2.22 27.52 15.72
N GLU A 114 3.32 27.73 14.99
CA GLU A 114 3.30 27.94 13.55
C GLU A 114 2.91 26.66 12.82
N MET A 115 2.11 26.84 11.77
CA MET A 115 1.67 25.75 10.90
C MET A 115 2.27 25.91 9.51
N ILE A 116 2.71 24.80 8.93
CA ILE A 116 3.17 24.72 7.55
C ILE A 116 2.00 24.20 6.72
N GLY A 117 1.50 25.04 5.82
CA GLY A 117 0.47 24.68 4.84
C GLY A 117 1.01 24.42 3.44
N GLU A 118 2.14 25.01 3.09
CA GLU A 118 2.78 24.83 1.79
C GLU A 118 3.74 23.65 1.82
N VAL A 119 3.18 22.45 1.81
CA VAL A 119 3.96 21.23 1.57
C VAL A 119 3.84 20.89 0.10
N ARG A 120 4.97 20.60 -0.56
CA ARG A 120 4.95 20.23 -1.97
C ARG A 120 3.99 19.06 -2.22
N GLU A 121 3.26 19.14 -3.33
CA GLU A 121 2.51 17.99 -3.80
C GLU A 121 3.47 16.88 -4.20
N SER A 122 3.28 15.70 -3.61
CA SER A 122 4.01 14.50 -3.95
C SER A 122 3.08 13.31 -3.81
N LYS A 123 3.04 12.46 -4.84
CA LYS A 123 2.36 11.17 -4.75
C LYS A 123 3.10 10.22 -3.80
N GLY A 124 4.40 10.41 -3.57
CA GLY A 124 5.18 9.64 -2.59
C GLY A 124 4.90 8.14 -2.64
N GLY A 125 4.63 7.56 -1.49
CA GLY A 125 4.21 6.16 -1.37
C GLY A 125 2.78 5.87 -1.86
N ASP A 126 1.92 6.88 -1.97
CA ASP A 126 0.56 6.72 -2.51
C ASP A 126 0.58 6.30 -3.98
N PHE A 127 1.66 6.62 -4.71
CA PHE A 127 1.86 6.13 -6.06
C PHE A 127 1.89 4.59 -6.10
N PHE A 128 2.74 3.97 -5.27
CA PHE A 128 2.85 2.50 -5.22
C PHE A 128 1.57 1.85 -4.71
N TYR A 129 0.92 2.47 -3.72
CA TYR A 129 -0.38 2.01 -3.22
C TYR A 129 -1.43 2.00 -4.33
N ARG A 130 -1.54 3.07 -5.12
CA ARG A 130 -2.47 3.13 -6.26
C ARG A 130 -2.03 2.24 -7.41
N LEU A 131 -0.74 2.05 -7.64
CA LEU A 131 -0.23 1.16 -8.70
C LEU A 131 -0.55 -0.30 -8.39
N HIS A 132 -0.48 -0.70 -7.11
CA HIS A 132 -0.83 -2.04 -6.65
C HIS A 132 -2.32 -2.37 -6.88
N PHE A 133 -3.22 -1.40 -6.66
CA PHE A 133 -4.67 -1.62 -6.76
C PHE A 133 -5.30 -1.23 -8.10
N ASP A 134 -4.94 -0.07 -8.63
CA ASP A 134 -5.62 0.59 -9.75
C ASP A 134 -4.73 0.74 -11.00
N LEU A 135 -3.52 0.18 -10.99
CA LEU A 135 -2.54 0.27 -12.08
C LEU A 135 -2.25 1.71 -12.58
N HIS A 136 -2.53 2.73 -11.74
CA HIS A 136 -2.33 4.19 -11.88
C HIS A 136 -2.78 4.89 -13.19
N TYR A 137 -2.51 4.32 -14.36
CA TYR A 137 -2.66 4.88 -15.70
C TYR A 137 -3.94 4.45 -16.43
N ILE A 138 -4.75 3.59 -15.83
CA ILE A 138 -6.01 3.10 -16.42
C ILE A 138 -7.16 3.34 -15.43
N PRO A 139 -8.42 3.38 -15.90
CA PRO A 139 -9.53 3.62 -15.00
C PRO A 139 -9.63 2.51 -13.95
N ALA A 140 -9.78 2.91 -12.69
CA ALA A 140 -9.72 2.00 -11.54
C ALA A 140 -10.64 0.77 -11.69
N GLN A 141 -11.82 0.93 -12.27
CA GLN A 141 -12.72 -0.20 -12.52
C GLN A 141 -12.09 -1.27 -13.41
N PHE A 142 -11.48 -0.88 -14.53
CA PHE A 142 -10.82 -1.81 -15.45
C PHE A 142 -9.56 -2.42 -14.83
N ALA A 143 -8.78 -1.62 -14.11
CA ALA A 143 -7.59 -2.10 -13.43
C ALA A 143 -7.90 -3.22 -12.44
N ARG A 144 -8.94 -3.02 -11.61
CA ARG A 144 -9.36 -3.99 -10.61
C ARG A 144 -9.84 -5.30 -11.23
N TRP A 145 -10.50 -5.25 -12.40
CA TRP A 145 -10.82 -6.45 -13.18
C TRP A 145 -9.55 -7.18 -13.65
N ILE A 146 -8.60 -6.48 -14.25
CA ILE A 146 -7.35 -7.08 -14.76
C ILE A 146 -6.57 -7.73 -13.61
N VAL A 147 -6.36 -7.00 -12.52
CA VAL A 147 -5.65 -7.49 -11.33
C VAL A 147 -6.41 -8.68 -10.74
N GLY A 148 -7.73 -8.60 -10.59
CA GLY A 148 -8.56 -9.70 -10.09
C GLY A 148 -8.46 -10.97 -10.93
N PHE A 149 -8.49 -10.87 -12.27
CA PHE A 149 -8.26 -12.01 -13.15
C PHE A 149 -6.85 -12.60 -12.97
N CYS A 150 -5.82 -11.75 -12.94
CA CYS A 150 -4.44 -12.21 -12.73
C CYS A 150 -4.29 -12.92 -11.37
N THR A 151 -4.91 -12.39 -10.31
CA THR A 151 -4.92 -13.00 -8.98
C THR A 151 -5.65 -14.34 -8.98
N MET A 152 -6.78 -14.46 -9.68
CA MET A 152 -7.49 -15.74 -9.86
C MET A 152 -6.62 -16.78 -10.57
N PHE A 153 -6.00 -16.40 -11.69
CA PHE A 153 -5.09 -17.29 -12.43
C PHE A 153 -3.93 -17.75 -11.56
N MET A 154 -3.35 -16.84 -10.77
CA MET A 154 -2.30 -17.19 -9.83
C MET A 154 -2.78 -18.15 -8.75
N LEU A 155 -3.95 -17.93 -8.15
CA LEU A 155 -4.49 -18.81 -7.12
C LEU A 155 -4.71 -20.23 -7.66
N VAL A 156 -5.28 -20.35 -8.87
CA VAL A 156 -5.44 -21.63 -9.56
C VAL A 156 -4.08 -22.28 -9.83
N ALA A 157 -3.09 -21.51 -10.28
CA ALA A 157 -1.74 -22.02 -10.52
C ALA A 157 -1.06 -22.51 -9.24
N LEU A 158 -1.22 -21.79 -8.11
CA LEU A 158 -0.68 -22.19 -6.81
C LEU A 158 -1.33 -23.49 -6.29
N ILE A 159 -2.66 -23.58 -6.34
CA ILE A 159 -3.40 -24.77 -5.92
C ILE A 159 -3.06 -25.96 -6.82
N SER A 160 -3.06 -25.75 -8.15
CA SER A 160 -2.69 -26.78 -9.12
C SER A 160 -1.25 -27.26 -8.91
N GLY A 161 -0.31 -26.34 -8.70
CA GLY A 161 1.08 -26.66 -8.41
C GLY A 161 1.23 -27.51 -7.15
N MET A 162 0.51 -27.17 -6.08
CA MET A 162 0.50 -27.96 -4.83
C MET A 162 -0.05 -29.38 -5.03
N VAL A 163 -1.09 -29.55 -5.84
CA VAL A 163 -1.71 -30.87 -6.12
C VAL A 163 -0.82 -31.73 -7.03
N ILE A 164 -0.22 -31.14 -8.06
CA ILE A 164 0.62 -31.84 -9.05
C ILE A 164 1.96 -32.23 -8.41
N HIS A 165 2.61 -31.32 -7.71
CA HIS A 165 3.92 -31.56 -7.11
C HIS A 165 3.82 -32.24 -5.74
N LYS A 166 3.27 -33.47 -5.67
CA LYS A 166 3.13 -34.23 -4.40
C LYS A 166 4.44 -34.47 -3.63
N ARG A 167 5.61 -34.30 -4.28
CA ARG A 167 6.95 -34.44 -3.68
C ARG A 167 7.55 -33.13 -3.18
N ILE A 168 6.88 -32.00 -3.37
CA ILE A 168 7.31 -30.66 -2.95
C ILE A 168 7.90 -30.62 -1.53
N PHE A 169 7.26 -31.28 -0.56
CA PHE A 169 7.74 -31.33 0.82
C PHE A 169 8.97 -32.22 1.03
N LYS A 170 9.14 -33.29 0.23
CA LYS A 170 10.33 -34.16 0.31
C LYS A 170 11.54 -33.49 -0.35
N ASP A 171 11.28 -32.78 -1.46
CA ASP A 171 12.31 -32.09 -2.22
C ASP A 171 12.78 -30.81 -1.50
N PHE A 172 11.92 -30.22 -0.65
CA PHE A 172 12.27 -29.10 0.24
C PHE A 172 13.46 -29.39 1.17
N PHE A 173 13.55 -30.60 1.72
CA PHE A 173 14.66 -30.98 2.62
C PHE A 173 15.91 -31.47 1.88
N SER A 174 15.89 -31.47 0.54
CA SER A 174 16.93 -32.09 -0.28
C SER A 174 17.75 -31.03 -1.03
N PHE A 175 18.47 -30.16 -0.30
CA PHE A 175 19.39 -29.21 -0.93
C PHE A 175 20.71 -29.88 -1.32
N ARG A 176 21.05 -29.89 -2.61
CA ARG A 176 22.30 -30.47 -3.11
C ARG A 176 23.21 -29.36 -3.67
N PRO A 177 24.23 -28.90 -2.91
CA PRO A 177 25.18 -27.89 -3.39
C PRO A 177 26.11 -28.44 -4.49
N ASN A 178 26.72 -27.55 -5.28
CA ASN A 178 27.73 -27.83 -6.31
C ASN A 178 27.29 -28.72 -7.49
N LYS A 179 26.01 -28.67 -7.90
CA LYS A 179 25.49 -29.42 -9.06
C LYS A 179 24.88 -28.53 -10.16
N GLY A 180 25.33 -27.27 -10.26
CA GLY A 180 24.93 -26.34 -11.31
C GLY A 180 23.40 -26.17 -11.41
N ASN A 181 22.82 -26.49 -12.56
CA ASN A 181 21.38 -26.39 -12.83
C ASN A 181 20.51 -27.15 -11.82
N ARG A 182 20.98 -28.29 -11.30
CA ARG A 182 20.23 -29.05 -10.28
C ARG A 182 20.17 -28.33 -8.94
N SER A 183 21.23 -27.62 -8.56
CA SER A 183 21.23 -26.78 -7.35
C SER A 183 20.29 -25.57 -7.51
N TRP A 184 20.18 -25.02 -8.71
CA TRP A 184 19.23 -23.93 -9.02
C TRP A 184 17.77 -24.39 -8.93
N LEU A 185 17.48 -25.61 -9.42
CA LEU A 185 16.15 -26.22 -9.29
C LEU A 185 15.81 -26.50 -7.82
N ASP A 186 16.75 -27.07 -7.05
CA ASP A 186 16.56 -27.32 -5.63
C ASP A 186 16.33 -25.99 -4.87
N ALA A 187 17.05 -24.91 -5.22
CA ALA A 187 16.84 -23.56 -4.65
C ALA A 187 15.48 -22.94 -5.03
N HIS A 188 15.05 -23.09 -6.29
CA HIS A 188 13.72 -22.67 -6.74
C HIS A 188 12.61 -23.41 -6.00
N ASN A 189 12.75 -24.73 -5.81
CA ASN A 189 11.80 -25.52 -5.03
C ASN A 189 11.73 -25.03 -3.59
N ILE A 190 12.87 -24.89 -2.91
CA ILE A 190 12.95 -24.43 -1.52
C ILE A 190 12.30 -23.06 -1.35
N SER A 191 12.67 -22.08 -2.18
CA SER A 191 12.10 -20.73 -2.13
C SER A 191 10.59 -20.74 -2.42
N SER A 192 10.13 -21.56 -3.38
CA SER A 192 8.71 -21.69 -3.70
C SER A 192 7.91 -22.25 -2.53
N VAL A 193 8.40 -23.30 -1.84
CA VAL A 193 7.70 -23.88 -0.68
C VAL A 193 7.66 -22.88 0.48
N MET A 194 8.79 -22.20 0.79
CA MET A 194 8.82 -21.21 1.87
C MET A 194 7.85 -20.06 1.62
N ALA A 195 7.76 -19.61 0.38
CA ALA A 195 6.91 -18.49 0.01
C ALA A 195 5.44 -18.90 -0.22
N LEU A 196 5.15 -20.20 -0.36
CA LEU A 196 3.82 -20.72 -0.70
C LEU A 196 2.72 -20.28 0.28
N PRO A 197 2.88 -20.39 1.62
CA PRO A 197 1.83 -19.98 2.56
C PRO A 197 1.49 -18.50 2.42
N TYR A 198 2.51 -17.66 2.28
CA TYR A 198 2.35 -16.22 2.08
C TYR A 198 1.64 -15.92 0.76
N HIS A 199 2.11 -16.48 -0.37
CA HIS A 199 1.51 -16.25 -1.68
C HIS A 199 0.06 -16.76 -1.76
N LEU A 200 -0.25 -17.89 -1.14
CA LEU A 200 -1.61 -18.43 -1.10
C LEU A 200 -2.52 -17.53 -0.26
N MET A 201 -2.04 -17.06 0.90
CA MET A 201 -2.78 -16.12 1.74
C MET A 201 -3.06 -14.80 1.01
N ILE A 202 -2.05 -14.12 0.46
CA ILE A 202 -2.23 -12.80 -0.17
C ILE A 202 -3.07 -12.88 -1.46
N THR A 203 -2.97 -13.96 -2.23
CA THR A 203 -3.77 -14.11 -3.45
C THR A 203 -5.22 -14.40 -3.12
N TYR A 204 -5.47 -15.24 -2.11
CA TYR A 204 -6.81 -15.50 -1.60
C TYR A 204 -7.46 -14.24 -1.04
N THR A 205 -6.78 -13.50 -0.15
CA THR A 205 -7.34 -12.28 0.45
C THR A 205 -7.50 -11.16 -0.58
N GLY A 206 -6.55 -11.01 -1.51
CA GLY A 206 -6.64 -10.07 -2.61
C GLY A 206 -7.86 -10.34 -3.49
N LEU A 207 -8.07 -11.61 -3.88
CA LEU A 207 -9.23 -11.99 -4.69
C LEU A 207 -10.56 -11.72 -3.95
N PHE A 208 -10.61 -12.03 -2.65
CA PHE A 208 -11.78 -11.75 -1.82
C PHE A 208 -12.09 -10.26 -1.73
N MET A 209 -11.06 -9.41 -1.65
CA MET A 209 -11.20 -7.95 -1.58
C MET A 209 -11.71 -7.33 -2.89
N TYR A 210 -11.44 -7.96 -4.04
CA TYR A 210 -11.91 -7.50 -5.35
C TYR A 210 -13.22 -8.12 -5.81
N MET A 211 -13.69 -9.19 -5.16
CA MET A 211 -15.03 -9.69 -5.42
C MET A 211 -16.04 -8.58 -5.08
N PRO A 212 -16.98 -8.25 -5.99
CA PRO A 212 -17.93 -7.18 -5.80
C PRO A 212 -18.97 -7.59 -4.75
N TRP A 213 -18.57 -7.57 -3.49
CA TRP A 213 -19.47 -7.55 -2.36
C TRP A 213 -19.82 -6.08 -2.11
N ARG A 214 -20.78 -5.57 -2.89
CA ARG A 214 -21.41 -4.23 -2.84
C ARG A 214 -20.79 -3.17 -3.75
#